data_AF-D9PIH8-F1
#
_entry.id   AF-D9PIH8-F1
#
_cell.length_a   1.000
_cell.length_b   1.000
_cell.length_c   1.000
_cell.angle_alpha   90.00
_cell.angle_beta   90.00
_cell.angle_gamma   90.00
#
_symmetry.space_group_name_H-M   'P 1'
#
loop_
_entity.id
_entity.type
_entity.pdbx_description
1 polymer ?
#
loop_
_entity_poly.entity_id
_entity_poly.type
_entity_poly.pdbx_seq_one_letter_code
_entity_poly.pdbx_strand_id
1 'polypeptide(L)'
;MTHESLQMVITTARELIRREHDFFVDTGIDNHEHIPRVKRMADAVAAFLEKESVPSDECVQVRQKLISYARDLFVAAWMQPLDGDADSPPSEKEATEYFDQTLRASV
;
A
#
# COMPACT_ATOMS: atom_id res chain seq x y z
N MET A 1 17.42 -3.03 -16.71
CA MET A 1 16.76 -1.71 -16.58
C MET A 1 17.77 -0.65 -16.12
N THR A 2 17.65 0.62 -16.53
CA THR A 2 18.51 1.71 -16.00
C THR A 2 18.00 2.19 -14.64
N HIS A 3 18.87 2.83 -13.84
CA HIS A 3 18.46 3.40 -12.55
C HIS A 3 17.32 4.41 -12.68
N GLU A 4 17.37 5.30 -13.68
CA GLU A 4 16.31 6.27 -13.96
C GLU A 4 14.98 5.60 -14.31
N SER A 5 15.02 4.55 -15.14
CA SER A 5 13.82 3.79 -15.50
C SER A 5 13.19 3.12 -14.28
N LEU A 6 14.03 2.56 -13.39
CA LEU A 6 13.56 1.95 -12.15
C LEU A 6 12.89 2.98 -11.22
N GLN A 7 13.50 4.15 -11.04
CA GLN A 7 12.91 5.22 -10.23
C GLN A 7 11.58 5.72 -10.80
N MET A 8 11.48 5.81 -12.13
CA MET A 8 10.23 6.16 -12.79
C MET A 8 9.13 5.11 -12.56
N VAL A 9 9.47 3.81 -12.62
CA VAL A 9 8.52 2.72 -12.29
C VAL A 9 8.05 2.81 -10.85
N ILE A 10 8.97 3.00 -9.89
CA ILE A 10 8.64 3.14 -8.47
C ILE A 10 7.73 4.35 -8.23
N THR A 11 8.05 5.49 -8.84
CA THR A 11 7.28 6.73 -8.71
C THR A 11 5.87 6.56 -9.29
N THR A 12 5.76 5.92 -10.45
CA THR A 12 4.47 5.62 -11.08
C THR A 12 3.65 4.67 -10.21
N ALA A 13 4.28 3.61 -9.67
CA ALA A 13 3.61 2.66 -8.78
C ALA A 13 3.08 3.33 -7.50
N ARG A 14 3.85 4.27 -6.90
CA ARG A 14 3.38 5.04 -5.75
C ARG A 14 2.18 5.90 -6.09
N GLU A 15 2.18 6.60 -7.23
CA GLU A 15 1.03 7.41 -7.65
C GLU A 15 -0.21 6.54 -7.90
N LEU A 16 -0.05 5.34 -8.46
CA LEU A 16 -1.16 4.40 -8.63
C LEU A 16 -1.73 3.93 -7.28
N ILE A 17 -0.87 3.57 -6.33
CA ILE A 17 -1.29 3.19 -4.97
C ILE A 17 -2.00 4.35 -4.27
N ARG A 18 -1.49 5.58 -4.40
CA ARG A 18 -2.11 6.78 -3.84
C ARG A 18 -3.53 6.95 -4.39
N ARG A 19 -3.72 6.85 -5.70
CA ARG A 19 -5.05 6.98 -6.33
C ARG A 19 -6.01 5.87 -5.92
N GLU A 20 -5.54 4.62 -5.81
CA GLU A 20 -6.38 3.52 -5.30
C GLU A 20 -6.78 3.78 -3.84
N HIS A 21 -5.87 4.34 -3.03
CA HIS A 21 -6.16 4.72 -1.65
C HIS A 21 -7.17 5.87 -1.57
N ASP A 22 -7.00 6.94 -2.36
CA ASP A 22 -7.97 8.03 -2.44
C ASP A 22 -9.37 7.50 -2.80
N PHE A 23 -9.45 6.61 -3.80
CA PHE A 23 -10.70 5.95 -4.18
C PHE A 23 -11.31 5.15 -3.03
N PHE A 24 -10.49 4.42 -2.27
CA PHE A 24 -10.94 3.71 -1.06
C PHE A 24 -11.53 4.67 -0.02
N VAL A 25 -10.87 5.80 0.27
CA VAL A 25 -11.34 6.81 1.22
C VAL A 25 -12.66 7.43 0.74
N ASP A 26 -12.74 7.80 -0.54
CA ASP A 26 -13.91 8.46 -1.12
C ASP A 26 -15.14 7.55 -1.17
N THR A 27 -14.95 6.26 -1.37
CA THR A 27 -16.04 5.29 -1.55
C THR A 27 -16.37 4.45 -0.31
N GLY A 28 -15.53 4.53 0.73
CA GLY A 28 -15.70 3.75 1.95
C GLY A 28 -15.59 2.24 1.71
N ILE A 29 -14.69 1.82 0.80
CA ILE A 29 -14.44 0.39 0.54
C ILE A 29 -13.96 -0.29 1.83
N ASP A 30 -14.33 -1.57 2.01
CA ASP A 30 -13.91 -2.32 3.19
C ASP A 30 -12.38 -2.56 3.23
N ASN A 31 -11.79 -2.50 4.42
CA ASN A 31 -10.35 -2.70 4.60
C ASN A 31 -9.87 -4.09 4.15
N HIS A 32 -10.70 -5.13 4.27
CA HIS A 32 -10.45 -6.48 3.78
C HIS A 32 -10.48 -6.58 2.26
N GLU A 33 -10.91 -5.53 1.56
CA GLU A 33 -10.72 -5.39 0.11
C GLU A 33 -9.54 -4.49 -0.23
N HIS A 34 -9.42 -3.33 0.41
CA HIS A 34 -8.39 -2.33 0.09
C HIS A 34 -6.97 -2.88 0.28
N ILE A 35 -6.70 -3.51 1.42
CA ILE A 35 -5.37 -4.02 1.79
C ILE A 35 -4.89 -5.12 0.81
N PRO A 36 -5.70 -6.14 0.45
CA PRO A 36 -5.31 -7.09 -0.59
C PRO A 36 -5.10 -6.47 -1.97
N ARG A 37 -5.84 -5.40 -2.33
CA ARG A 37 -5.65 -4.71 -3.62
C ARG A 37 -4.28 -4.03 -3.69
N VAL A 38 -3.90 -3.26 -2.67
CA VAL A 38 -2.56 -2.62 -2.64
C VAL A 38 -1.43 -3.65 -2.58
N LYS A 39 -1.62 -4.77 -1.89
CA LYS A 39 -0.69 -5.93 -1.92
C LYS A 39 -0.50 -6.42 -3.35
N ARG A 40 -1.60 -6.68 -4.07
CA ARG A 40 -1.57 -7.18 -5.45
C ARG A 40 -0.88 -6.21 -6.40
N MET A 41 -1.05 -4.90 -6.20
CA MET A 41 -0.34 -3.87 -6.97
C MET A 41 1.18 -3.93 -6.72
N ALA A 42 1.61 -4.01 -5.45
CA ALA A 42 3.03 -4.13 -5.11
C ALA A 42 3.65 -5.43 -5.65
N ASP A 43 2.92 -6.55 -5.56
CA ASP A 43 3.33 -7.84 -6.11
C ASP A 43 3.48 -7.79 -7.64
N ALA A 44 2.53 -7.14 -8.33
CA ALA A 44 2.58 -6.98 -9.79
C ALA A 44 3.78 -6.14 -10.25
N VAL A 45 4.12 -5.08 -9.51
CA VAL A 45 5.32 -4.28 -9.80
C VAL A 45 6.58 -5.10 -9.60
N ALA A 46 6.69 -5.86 -8.52
CA ALA A 46 7.85 -6.73 -8.28
C ALA A 46 8.01 -7.77 -9.39
N ALA A 47 6.93 -8.45 -9.77
CA ALA A 47 6.94 -9.44 -10.86
C ALA A 47 7.32 -8.81 -12.21
N PHE A 48 6.89 -7.58 -12.48
CA PHE A 48 7.31 -6.83 -13.66
C PHE A 48 8.82 -6.55 -13.64
N LEU A 49 9.37 -6.09 -12.52
CA LEU A 49 10.81 -5.80 -12.38
C LEU A 49 11.66 -7.07 -12.53
N GLU A 50 11.21 -8.20 -11.96
CA GLU A 50 11.88 -9.50 -12.13
C GLU A 50 11.93 -9.90 -13.61
N LYS A 51 10.83 -9.71 -14.36
CA LYS A 51 10.78 -9.96 -15.80
C LYS A 51 11.75 -9.05 -16.57
N GLU A 52 11.97 -7.83 -16.10
CA GLU A 52 12.94 -6.88 -16.64
C GLU A 52 14.39 -7.11 -16.14
N SER A 53 14.65 -8.30 -15.57
CA SER A 53 15.96 -8.75 -15.09
C SER A 53 16.54 -7.87 -13.97
N VAL A 54 15.69 -7.21 -13.19
CA VAL A 54 16.12 -6.55 -11.95
C VAL A 54 16.44 -7.63 -10.91
N PRO A 55 17.52 -7.49 -10.12
CA PRO A 55 17.88 -8.44 -9.07
C PRO A 55 16.71 -8.69 -8.09
N SER A 56 16.53 -9.95 -7.69
CA SER A 56 15.39 -10.37 -6.85
C SER A 56 15.36 -9.66 -5.50
N ASP A 57 16.51 -9.39 -4.89
CA ASP A 57 16.62 -8.62 -3.65
C ASP A 57 16.14 -7.17 -3.82
N GLU A 58 16.44 -6.55 -4.97
CA GLU A 58 15.95 -5.22 -5.30
C GLU A 58 14.43 -5.24 -5.56
N CYS A 59 13.90 -6.26 -6.25
CA CYS A 59 12.45 -6.43 -6.42
C CYS A 59 11.71 -6.58 -5.08
N VAL A 60 12.26 -7.37 -4.15
CA VAL A 60 11.73 -7.52 -2.78
C VAL A 60 11.75 -6.19 -2.03
N GLN A 61 12.84 -5.42 -2.13
CA GLN A 61 12.93 -4.11 -1.51
C GLN A 61 11.92 -3.12 -2.08
N VAL A 62 11.73 -3.09 -3.41
CA VAL A 62 10.72 -2.24 -4.05
C VAL A 62 9.33 -2.60 -3.56
N ARG A 63 8.99 -3.90 -3.56
CA ARG A 63 7.72 -4.40 -3.03
C ARG A 63 7.47 -3.93 -1.60
N GLN A 64 8.45 -4.10 -0.71
CA GLN A 64 8.36 -3.68 0.69
C GLN A 64 8.16 -2.17 0.84
N LYS A 65 8.87 -1.37 0.03
CA LYS A 65 8.71 0.10 0.03
C LYS A 65 7.31 0.53 -0.41
N LEU A 66 6.74 -0.14 -1.42
CA LEU A 66 5.38 0.14 -1.88
C LEU A 66 4.32 -0.24 -0.84
N ILE A 67 4.48 -1.39 -0.18
CA ILE A 67 3.60 -1.81 0.92
C ILE A 67 3.70 -0.84 2.10
N SER A 68 4.92 -0.44 2.49
CA SER A 68 5.10 0.54 3.57
C SER A 68 4.43 1.86 3.22
N TYR A 69 4.59 2.34 1.98
CA TYR A 69 3.92 3.56 1.54
C TYR A 69 2.38 3.45 1.60
N ALA A 70 1.81 2.32 1.17
CA ALA A 70 0.37 2.08 1.28
C ALA A 70 -0.11 2.06 2.74
N ARG A 71 0.68 1.46 3.65
CA ARG A 71 0.40 1.45 5.07
C ARG A 71 0.41 2.85 5.67
N ASP A 72 1.40 3.67 5.31
CA ASP A 72 1.50 5.04 5.82
C ASP A 72 0.26 5.88 5.42
N LEU A 73 -0.22 5.70 4.17
CA LEU A 73 -1.47 6.31 3.71
C LEU A 73 -2.68 5.81 4.53
N PHE A 74 -2.81 4.49 4.67
CA PHE A 74 -3.89 3.87 5.42
C PHE A 74 -3.95 4.34 6.87
N VAL A 75 -2.82 4.32 7.59
CA VAL A 75 -2.73 4.75 8.98
C VAL A 75 -3.09 6.23 9.11
N ALA A 76 -2.57 7.08 8.22
CA ALA A 76 -2.87 8.50 8.24
C ALA A 76 -4.36 8.80 8.05
N ALA A 77 -5.03 8.07 7.14
CA ALA A 77 -6.46 8.21 6.89
C ALA A 77 -7.31 7.67 8.04
N TRP A 78 -6.97 6.49 8.57
CA TRP A 78 -7.79 5.81 9.57
C TRP A 78 -7.69 6.45 10.96
N MET A 79 -6.59 7.15 11.24
CA MET A 79 -6.44 7.97 12.45
C MET A 79 -7.21 9.30 12.39
N GLN A 80 -7.81 9.66 11.25
CA GLN A 80 -8.64 10.86 11.18
C GLN A 80 -9.98 10.59 11.89
N PRO A 81 -10.47 11.54 12.71
CA PRO A 81 -11.80 11.45 13.26
C PRO A 81 -12.85 11.53 12.14
N LEU A 82 -13.88 10.68 12.23
CA LEU A 82 -15.02 10.73 11.31
C LEU A 82 -16.11 11.64 11.90
N ASP A 83 -16.64 12.55 11.08
CA ASP A 83 -17.71 13.45 11.51
C ASP A 83 -18.96 12.66 11.90
N GLY A 84 -19.40 12.82 13.15
CA GLY A 84 -20.57 12.13 13.69
C GLY A 84 -20.28 10.75 14.28
N ASP A 85 -19.01 10.30 14.29
CA ASP A 85 -18.57 9.16 15.07
C ASP A 85 -18.22 9.60 16.51
N ALA A 86 -18.74 8.89 17.49
CA ALA A 86 -18.47 9.15 18.91
C ALA A 86 -17.23 8.38 19.40
N ASP A 87 -16.76 7.41 18.62
CA ASP A 87 -15.59 6.62 18.95
C ASP A 87 -14.31 7.39 18.66
N SER A 88 -13.30 7.18 19.52
CA SER A 88 -11.97 7.72 19.27
C SER A 88 -11.36 6.98 18.08
N PRO A 89 -10.67 7.69 17.17
CA PRO A 89 -9.94 7.00 16.10
C PRO A 89 -8.88 6.06 16.71
N PRO A 90 -8.50 4.99 15.99
CA PRO A 90 -7.47 4.07 16.45
C PRO A 90 -6.15 4.81 16.66
N SER A 91 -5.32 4.29 17.57
CA SER A 91 -3.93 4.71 17.66
C SER A 91 -3.13 4.28 16.42
N GLU A 92 -2.02 4.97 16.14
CA GLU A 92 -1.10 4.61 15.06
C GLU A 92 -0.66 3.14 15.12
N LYS A 93 -0.44 2.65 16.34
CA LYS A 93 -0.06 1.26 16.60
C LYS A 93 -1.17 0.29 16.23
N GLU A 94 -2.41 0.55 16.66
CA GLU A 94 -3.57 -0.29 16.32
C GLU A 94 -3.83 -0.29 14.81
N ALA A 95 -3.75 0.88 14.17
CA ALA A 95 -3.90 1.02 12.73
C ALA A 95 -2.84 0.22 11.95
N THR A 96 -1.58 0.33 12.38
CA THR A 96 -0.45 -0.42 11.82
C THR A 96 -0.63 -1.93 12.01
N GLU A 97 -0.96 -2.37 13.22
CA GLU A 97 -1.13 -3.79 13.54
C GLU A 97 -2.27 -4.41 12.74
N TYR A 98 -3.39 -3.71 12.62
CA TYR A 98 -4.52 -4.15 11.81
C TYR A 98 -4.15 -4.25 10.33
N PHE A 99 -3.44 -3.27 9.77
CA PHE A 99 -2.97 -3.33 8.39
C PHE A 99 -2.09 -4.56 8.17
N ASP A 100 -1.09 -4.75 9.03
CA ASP A 100 -0.14 -5.86 8.93
C ASP A 100 -0.80 -7.23 9.14
N GLN A 101 -1.83 -7.33 9.99
CA GLN A 101 -2.62 -8.55 10.17
C GLN A 101 -3.45 -8.87 8.92
N THR A 102 -4.17 -7.87 8.39
CA THR A 102 -5.01 -8.03 7.19
C THR A 102 -4.16 -8.35 5.96
N LEU A 103 -3.00 -7.71 5.83
CA LEU A 103 -2.03 -7.99 4.76
C LEU A 103 -1.54 -9.44 4.80
N ARG A 104 -1.27 -9.98 5.99
CA ARG A 104 -0.84 -11.38 6.17
C ARG A 104 -1.96 -12.39 5.92
N ALA A 105 -3.20 -12.03 6.26
CA ALA A 105 -4.38 -12.87 6.02
C ALA A 105 -4.83 -12.88 4.55
N SER A 106 -4.47 -11.85 3.79
CA SER A 106 -4.73 -11.76 2.36
C SER A 106 -3.85 -12.76 1.61
N VAL A 107 -4.45 -13.81 1.04
CA VAL A 107 -3.76 -14.80 0.18
C VAL A 107 -3.44 -14.16 -1.18
#